data_AF-A0A7V1D1V9-F1
#
_entry.id   AF-A0A7V1D1V9-F1
#
_cell.length_a   1.000
_cell.length_b   1.000
_cell.length_c   1.000
_cell.angle_alpha   90.00
_cell.angle_beta   90.00
_cell.angle_gamma   90.00
#
_symmetry.space_group_name_H-M   'P 1'
#
loop_
_entity.id
_entity.type
_entity.pdbx_description
1 polymer ?
#
loop_
_entity_poly.entity_id
_entity_poly.type
_entity_poly.pdbx_seq_one_letter_code
_entity_poly.pdbx_strand_id
1 'polypeptide(L)'
;MFKKLISVSLLMSLVGCGGSSDDKTTDTLPVMLETSSTVSFYIAPWQAKSGTLTLINDSTGSVENSDVVDINNVTLPAATLNFHRVEFVSDGTTLPCPSFAGCGRTFRDNPYDENSNRRIDYQEVMDMTLSYRADFVAAPGENKLYLSPVSSLISDDNLDITLESLSATPFYHLTHSQLNDNLEAELLTNALTFGVILKTAADIEESLNTTGNSVIEQPAQLASLPFYRTYAERYVSENLLNVEGNPLLQSVVGEVKQKLASIGDAENIAQRELSQQQLHSKELLEDVRNILGVARLQEQKYSDELLQNLTEFKDILDEESQQTLIVLANVLYDVIYNFSPLNDTDAGIYTLQGLTIDYQQSPYSWAISGQYDNHAVEIDLTIPQWQISGLLGNKVSGVMSAKVTGQDTQLNVDVSDLVVSFDGTDDPFSDEQSDTTGQLTIATNVTLENEISRLTGDINLTANRFVTPFEELVTVLAGFDFKGQLDSASQTTLFNLQAIEATPFINEATQNLVFAVQLMMPLNGAKDFQLAYVGNLNRLAEINNAKIALRLKNRALEINLRTVGNNINAVIKGAQGRWLDVKQKGRNYSGGLYFGDTQIADVTAVRGVPGILFPDGTFESLF
;
A
#
# COMPACT_ATOMS: atom_id res chain seq x y z
N MET A 1 20.86 16.46 -24.47
CA MET A 1 20.25 17.22 -23.36
C MET A 1 19.91 16.17 -22.32
N PHE A 2 20.84 15.89 -21.40
CA PHE A 2 20.75 14.76 -20.47
C PHE A 2 19.72 15.06 -19.38
N LYS A 3 18.57 14.38 -19.45
CA LYS A 3 17.59 14.32 -18.37
C LYS A 3 18.16 13.39 -17.29
N LYS A 4 18.52 13.95 -16.14
CA LYS A 4 19.08 13.23 -15.00
C LYS A 4 18.02 13.06 -13.91
N LEU A 5 17.89 11.85 -13.39
CA LEU A 5 16.99 11.49 -12.29
C LEU A 5 17.45 12.06 -10.95
N ILE A 6 16.47 12.33 -10.07
CA ILE A 6 16.43 12.29 -8.59
C ILE A 6 17.67 12.67 -7.78
N SER A 7 18.85 12.17 -8.11
CA SER A 7 20.08 12.56 -7.47
C SER A 7 20.48 14.00 -7.84
N VAL A 8 20.15 14.46 -9.04
CA VAL A 8 20.60 15.77 -9.53
C VAL A 8 19.63 16.90 -9.19
N SER A 9 18.32 16.70 -9.23
CA SER A 9 17.39 17.79 -8.91
C SER A 9 17.43 18.16 -7.42
N LEU A 10 17.46 17.18 -6.51
CA LEU A 10 17.59 17.45 -5.07
C LEU A 10 19.03 17.88 -4.69
N LEU A 11 20.07 17.33 -5.33
CA LEU A 11 21.46 17.51 -4.86
C LEU A 11 22.35 18.40 -5.75
N MET A 12 22.04 18.66 -7.04
CA MET A 12 22.66 19.79 -7.80
C MET A 12 22.10 21.14 -7.38
N SER A 13 20.89 21.14 -6.85
CA SER A 13 20.29 22.32 -6.28
C SER A 13 20.94 22.58 -4.91
N LEU A 14 21.25 21.57 -4.09
CA LEU A 14 21.92 21.67 -2.79
C LEU A 14 23.48 21.73 -2.84
N VAL A 15 24.11 22.21 -3.92
CA VAL A 15 25.59 22.15 -4.07
C VAL A 15 26.31 23.16 -3.17
N GLY A 16 27.09 22.65 -2.23
CA GLY A 16 28.33 23.29 -1.78
C GLY A 16 29.39 22.27 -1.42
N CYS A 17 30.58 22.37 -2.02
CA CYS A 17 31.77 21.71 -1.52
C CYS A 17 32.31 22.56 -0.36
N GLY A 18 32.11 22.13 0.89
CA GLY A 18 32.69 22.78 2.06
C GLY A 18 33.01 21.77 3.13
N GLY A 19 34.30 21.66 3.49
CA GLY A 19 34.75 20.79 4.56
C GLY A 19 34.20 21.22 5.92
N SER A 20 34.00 20.21 6.79
CA SER A 20 33.75 20.35 8.21
C SER A 20 34.68 21.40 8.81
N SER A 21 34.13 22.43 9.45
CA SER A 21 34.91 23.29 10.33
C SER A 21 35.14 22.54 11.64
N ASP A 22 36.41 22.43 12.05
CA ASP A 22 36.82 21.84 13.32
C ASP A 22 36.02 22.41 14.50
N ASP A 23 35.59 21.51 15.38
CA ASP A 23 34.90 21.78 16.64
C ASP A 23 35.68 22.82 17.47
N LYS A 24 35.24 24.07 17.41
CA LYS A 24 35.46 25.01 18.50
C LYS A 24 34.22 25.01 19.35
N THR A 25 34.29 24.27 20.46
CA THR A 25 33.37 24.38 21.58
C THR A 25 33.41 25.79 22.11
N THR A 26 32.50 26.62 21.61
CA THR A 26 32.16 27.88 22.23
C THR A 26 31.03 27.53 23.18
N ASP A 27 31.27 27.61 24.49
CA ASP A 27 30.24 27.40 25.52
C ASP A 27 29.19 28.52 25.40
N THR A 28 28.27 28.37 24.46
CA THR A 28 26.99 29.07 24.46
C THR A 28 26.05 28.29 25.36
N LEU A 29 25.56 28.92 26.41
CA LEU A 29 24.52 28.36 27.29
C LEU A 29 23.36 27.83 26.43
N PRO A 30 22.91 26.59 26.62
CA PRO A 30 21.82 26.04 25.82
C PRO A 30 20.58 26.89 26.03
N VAL A 31 20.00 27.38 24.94
CA VAL A 31 18.65 27.95 24.97
C VAL A 31 17.72 26.78 25.31
N MET A 32 17.20 26.75 26.53
CA MET A 32 16.22 25.74 26.92
C MET A 32 14.91 26.05 26.21
N LEU A 33 14.60 25.31 25.14
CA LEU A 33 13.25 25.29 24.58
C LEU A 33 12.34 24.52 25.54
N GLU A 34 11.35 25.20 26.13
CA GLU A 34 10.23 24.52 26.77
C GLU A 34 9.39 23.85 25.68
N THR A 35 9.17 22.54 25.83
CA THR A 35 8.37 21.75 24.88
C THR A 35 7.22 21.07 25.62
N SER A 36 6.02 21.18 25.08
CA SER A 36 4.84 20.44 25.52
C SER A 36 4.44 19.44 24.44
N SER A 37 3.79 18.36 24.84
CA SER A 37 3.25 17.36 23.92
C SER A 37 1.80 17.08 24.27
N THR A 38 0.97 16.92 23.24
CA THR A 38 -0.41 16.47 23.36
C THR A 38 -0.63 15.29 22.44
N VAL A 39 -1.50 14.37 22.84
CA VAL A 39 -1.88 13.20 22.06
C VAL A 39 -3.39 13.18 21.85
N SER A 40 -3.82 13.00 20.60
CA SER A 40 -5.21 12.73 20.22
C SER A 40 -5.32 11.37 19.54
N PHE A 41 -6.55 10.87 19.44
CA PHE A 41 -6.80 9.48 19.06
C PHE A 41 -7.83 9.37 17.93
N TYR A 42 -7.78 8.26 17.20
CA TYR A 42 -8.80 7.87 16.23
C TYR A 42 -8.99 6.36 16.26
N ILE A 43 -10.24 5.91 16.33
CA ILE A 43 -10.66 4.55 15.98
C ILE A 43 -11.67 4.57 14.84
N ALA A 44 -11.73 3.47 14.09
CA ALA A 44 -12.70 3.26 13.03
C ALA A 44 -14.16 3.27 13.57
N PRO A 45 -15.16 3.62 12.73
CA PRO A 45 -16.51 3.93 13.20
C PRO A 45 -17.38 2.70 13.54
N TRP A 46 -16.82 1.49 13.62
CA TRP A 46 -17.61 0.26 13.81
C TRP A 46 -17.79 -0.17 15.26
N GLN A 47 -16.88 0.22 16.17
CA GLN A 47 -17.07 -0.05 17.60
C GLN A 47 -17.49 1.22 18.33
N ALA A 48 -18.12 1.06 19.51
CA ALA A 48 -18.50 2.19 20.34
C ALA A 48 -17.25 3.04 20.68
N LYS A 49 -17.37 4.35 20.47
CA LYS A 49 -16.30 5.30 20.76
C LYS A 49 -16.22 5.69 22.24
N SER A 50 -17.21 5.29 23.03
CA SER A 50 -17.17 5.40 24.48
C SER A 50 -16.42 4.22 25.10
N GLY A 51 -15.77 4.46 26.22
CA GLY A 51 -15.02 3.43 26.93
C GLY A 51 -14.02 4.01 27.90
N THR A 52 -13.07 3.18 28.31
CA THR A 52 -11.96 3.58 29.19
C THR A 52 -10.67 3.68 28.37
N LEU A 53 -10.07 4.86 28.38
CA LEU A 53 -8.76 5.16 27.80
C LEU A 53 -7.69 5.16 28.89
N THR A 54 -6.65 4.38 28.69
CA THR A 54 -5.51 4.26 29.60
C THR A 54 -4.25 4.77 28.91
N LEU A 55 -3.61 5.80 29.47
CA LEU A 55 -2.32 6.32 29.02
C LEU A 55 -1.24 5.97 30.06
N ILE A 56 -0.25 5.20 29.63
CA ILE A 56 0.86 4.73 30.44
C ILE A 56 2.14 5.41 29.94
N ASN A 57 2.86 6.07 30.84
CA ASN A 57 4.19 6.60 30.54
C ASN A 57 5.23 5.56 30.96
N ASP A 58 5.75 4.81 30.00
CA ASP A 58 6.73 3.73 30.24
C ASP A 58 8.05 4.25 30.83
N SER A 59 8.35 5.54 30.63
CA SER A 59 9.57 6.16 31.16
C SER A 59 9.49 6.45 32.66
N THR A 60 8.27 6.59 33.22
CA THR A 60 8.06 6.93 34.64
C THR A 60 7.21 5.92 35.40
N GLY A 61 6.51 5.02 34.69
CA GLY A 61 5.52 4.10 35.24
C GLY A 61 4.19 4.74 35.65
N SER A 62 3.94 6.02 35.29
CA SER A 62 2.66 6.66 35.60
C SER A 62 1.55 6.13 34.70
N VAL A 63 0.38 5.87 35.29
CA VAL A 63 -0.82 5.39 34.58
C VAL A 63 -1.95 6.39 34.82
N GLU A 64 -2.56 6.85 33.73
CA GLU A 64 -3.73 7.72 33.73
C GLU A 64 -4.89 7.00 33.06
N ASN A 65 -5.99 6.81 33.80
CA ASN A 65 -7.23 6.22 33.28
C ASN A 65 -8.28 7.32 33.12
N SER A 66 -8.93 7.37 31.97
CA SER A 66 -9.98 8.34 31.65
C SER A 66 -11.17 7.62 31.02
N ASP A 67 -12.35 7.79 31.61
CA ASP A 67 -13.59 7.40 30.95
C ASP A 67 -13.94 8.46 29.90
N VAL A 68 -14.13 8.01 28.66
CA VAL A 68 -14.34 8.88 27.50
C VAL A 68 -15.67 8.58 26.85
N VAL A 69 -16.39 9.63 26.44
CA VAL A 69 -17.67 9.47 25.70
C VAL A 69 -17.41 9.23 24.22
N ASP A 70 -16.36 9.83 23.68
CA ASP A 70 -15.92 9.63 22.31
C ASP A 70 -14.41 9.84 22.25
N ILE A 71 -13.66 8.74 22.14
CA ILE A 71 -12.20 8.75 22.03
C ILE A 71 -11.68 9.62 20.88
N ASN A 72 -12.43 9.73 19.77
CA ASN A 72 -11.99 10.50 18.59
C ASN A 72 -11.99 12.02 18.85
N ASN A 73 -12.61 12.48 19.94
CA ASN A 73 -12.66 13.88 20.35
C ASN A 73 -11.79 14.19 21.59
N VAL A 74 -10.99 13.22 22.03
CA VAL A 74 -10.15 13.35 23.22
C VAL A 74 -8.75 13.83 22.85
N THR A 75 -8.19 14.69 23.68
CA THR A 75 -6.79 15.09 23.62
C THR A 75 -6.23 15.13 25.04
N LEU A 76 -5.14 14.42 25.28
CA LEU A 76 -4.48 14.32 26.58
C LEU A 76 -3.08 14.93 26.52
N PRO A 77 -2.59 15.52 27.62
CA PRO A 77 -1.19 15.90 27.72
C PRO A 77 -0.31 14.64 27.76
N ALA A 78 0.82 14.68 27.05
CA ALA A 78 1.84 13.65 27.12
C ALA A 78 3.17 14.27 27.57
N ALA A 79 3.92 13.55 28.40
CA ALA A 79 5.26 13.98 28.76
C ALA A 79 6.16 13.90 27.52
N THR A 80 6.61 15.06 27.02
CA THR A 80 7.43 15.19 25.81
C THR A 80 8.71 14.35 25.89
N LEU A 81 9.11 13.73 24.77
CA LEU A 81 10.28 12.85 24.61
C LEU A 81 10.23 11.52 25.37
N ASN A 82 9.13 11.22 26.06
CA ASN A 82 8.95 9.94 26.72
C ASN A 82 8.23 8.94 25.81
N PHE A 83 8.49 7.65 26.07
CA PHE A 83 7.69 6.56 25.52
C PHE A 83 6.40 6.43 26.32
N HIS A 84 5.31 6.29 25.58
CA HIS A 84 3.98 6.06 26.13
C HIS A 84 3.33 4.88 25.42
N ARG A 85 2.49 4.20 26.19
CA ARG A 85 1.57 3.18 25.71
C ARG A 85 0.16 3.69 25.94
N VAL A 86 -0.68 3.53 24.92
CA VAL A 86 -2.11 3.78 25.06
C VAL A 86 -2.89 2.49 24.88
N GLU A 87 -3.91 2.30 25.70
CA GLU A 87 -4.86 1.20 25.60
C GLU A 87 -6.27 1.79 25.67
N PHE A 88 -7.15 1.36 24.75
CA PHE A 88 -8.56 1.76 24.77
C PHE A 88 -9.45 0.53 24.81
N VAL A 89 -10.32 0.47 25.82
CA VAL A 89 -11.32 -0.57 25.99
C VAL A 89 -12.69 0.06 25.74
N SER A 90 -13.30 -0.30 24.63
CA SER A 90 -14.64 0.17 24.26
C SER A 90 -15.72 -0.43 25.18
N ASP A 91 -16.77 0.33 25.46
CA ASP A 91 -17.97 -0.17 26.15
C ASP A 91 -18.82 -1.10 25.26
N GLY A 92 -18.57 -1.08 23.95
CA GLY A 92 -19.32 -1.87 22.96
C GLY A 92 -18.85 -3.32 22.89
N THR A 93 -19.79 -4.24 23.09
CA THR A 93 -19.58 -5.69 22.96
C THR A 93 -20.02 -6.26 21.61
N THR A 94 -20.53 -5.40 20.73
CA THR A 94 -21.01 -5.76 19.40
C THR A 94 -20.57 -4.70 18.39
N LEU A 95 -20.55 -5.07 17.11
CA LEU A 95 -20.31 -4.14 16.02
C LEU A 95 -21.17 -4.49 14.80
N PRO A 96 -21.56 -3.52 13.95
CA PRO A 96 -22.25 -3.79 12.71
C PRO A 96 -21.27 -4.35 11.67
N CYS A 97 -21.74 -5.26 10.82
CA CYS A 97 -20.96 -5.76 9.69
C CYS A 97 -20.57 -4.61 8.76
N PRO A 98 -19.26 -4.36 8.55
CA PRO A 98 -18.80 -3.20 7.78
C PRO A 98 -18.78 -3.42 6.26
N SER A 99 -18.93 -4.67 5.80
CA SER A 99 -18.77 -5.08 4.40
C SER A 99 -20.10 -4.96 3.64
N PHE A 100 -20.09 -4.28 2.50
CA PHE A 100 -21.29 -4.14 1.66
C PHE A 100 -21.74 -5.49 1.09
N ALA A 101 -20.80 -6.40 0.85
CA ALA A 101 -21.11 -7.76 0.42
C ALA A 101 -21.29 -8.76 1.60
N GLY A 102 -21.49 -8.25 2.81
CA GLY A 102 -21.73 -9.05 4.02
C GLY A 102 -20.45 -9.61 4.64
N CYS A 103 -20.58 -10.14 5.86
CA CYS A 103 -19.48 -10.61 6.70
C CYS A 103 -19.35 -12.14 6.77
N GLY A 104 -20.15 -12.87 6.00
CA GLY A 104 -20.12 -14.33 5.95
C GLY A 104 -21.40 -14.94 6.49
N ARG A 105 -21.35 -16.23 6.79
CA ARG A 105 -22.52 -17.00 7.22
C ARG A 105 -22.65 -17.10 8.72
N THR A 106 -23.88 -17.41 9.13
CA THR A 106 -24.19 -17.65 10.53
C THR A 106 -25.09 -18.86 10.76
N PHE A 107 -25.32 -19.20 12.03
CA PHE A 107 -26.21 -20.29 12.44
C PHE A 107 -27.66 -19.99 12.05
N ARG A 108 -28.46 -21.06 11.87
CA ARG A 108 -29.86 -20.97 11.42
C ARG A 108 -30.75 -20.07 12.28
N ASP A 109 -30.46 -19.94 13.57
CA ASP A 109 -31.29 -19.22 14.54
C ASP A 109 -30.50 -18.06 15.19
N ASN A 110 -29.56 -17.45 14.47
CA ASN A 110 -28.86 -16.26 14.96
C ASN A 110 -29.85 -15.10 15.13
N PRO A 111 -29.98 -14.48 16.33
CA PRO A 111 -30.88 -13.35 16.55
C PRO A 111 -30.54 -12.09 15.76
N TYR A 112 -29.33 -11.97 15.21
CA TYR A 112 -28.88 -10.81 14.44
C TYR A 112 -28.99 -10.97 12.92
N ASP A 113 -29.40 -12.14 12.44
CA ASP A 113 -29.79 -12.36 11.04
C ASP A 113 -31.25 -11.89 10.88
N GLU A 114 -31.44 -10.61 10.52
CA GLU A 114 -32.74 -9.94 10.56
C GLU A 114 -33.70 -10.48 9.49
N ASN A 115 -33.16 -11.02 8.39
CA ASN A 115 -33.92 -11.53 7.27
C ASN A 115 -33.95 -13.07 7.18
N SER A 116 -33.29 -13.76 8.12
CA SER A 116 -33.22 -15.23 8.22
C SER A 116 -32.63 -15.93 6.99
N ASN A 117 -31.73 -15.26 6.26
CA ASN A 117 -31.07 -15.80 5.07
C ASN A 117 -29.78 -16.60 5.39
N ARG A 118 -29.42 -16.70 6.68
CA ARG A 118 -28.19 -17.32 7.23
C ARG A 118 -26.89 -16.62 6.82
N ARG A 119 -26.95 -15.33 6.55
CA ARG A 119 -25.80 -14.47 6.30
C ARG A 119 -25.83 -13.34 7.31
N ILE A 120 -24.66 -12.76 7.55
CA ILE A 120 -24.56 -11.48 8.22
C ILE A 120 -24.40 -10.44 7.12
N ASP A 121 -25.49 -9.78 6.79
CA ASP A 121 -25.54 -8.75 5.77
C ASP A 121 -24.94 -7.43 6.28
N TYR A 122 -24.73 -6.48 5.37
CA TYR A 122 -24.22 -5.16 5.72
C TYR A 122 -25.08 -4.51 6.82
N GLN A 123 -24.41 -3.95 7.84
CA GLN A 123 -25.01 -3.36 9.04
C GLN A 123 -25.71 -4.31 10.03
N GLU A 124 -25.85 -5.60 9.72
CA GLU A 124 -26.29 -6.57 10.72
C GLU A 124 -25.26 -6.73 11.82
N VAL A 125 -25.72 -6.97 13.05
CA VAL A 125 -24.88 -6.92 14.25
C VAL A 125 -24.11 -8.22 14.43
N MET A 126 -22.85 -8.10 14.83
CA MET A 126 -21.98 -9.21 15.21
C MET A 126 -21.55 -9.06 16.67
N ASP A 127 -21.65 -10.16 17.42
CA ASP A 127 -21.07 -10.28 18.76
C ASP A 127 -19.55 -10.43 18.63
N MET A 128 -18.84 -9.30 18.71
CA MET A 128 -17.38 -9.29 18.76
C MET A 128 -16.85 -8.01 19.40
N THR A 129 -15.69 -8.13 20.04
CA THR A 129 -14.94 -7.00 20.59
C THR A 129 -13.60 -6.82 19.88
N LEU A 130 -13.18 -5.57 19.69
CA LEU A 130 -11.86 -5.25 19.17
C LEU A 130 -10.96 -4.69 20.27
N SER A 131 -9.67 -5.00 20.18
CA SER A 131 -8.64 -4.50 21.09
C SER A 131 -7.89 -3.35 20.43
N TYR A 132 -7.70 -2.24 21.16
CA TYR A 132 -6.99 -1.06 20.69
C TYR A 132 -5.82 -0.72 21.60
N ARG A 133 -4.62 -0.74 21.02
CA ARG A 133 -3.38 -0.36 21.69
C ARG A 133 -2.37 0.21 20.71
N ALA A 134 -1.55 1.13 21.19
CA ALA A 134 -0.42 1.69 20.45
C ALA A 134 0.71 2.14 21.38
N ASP A 135 1.94 1.80 21.01
CA ASP A 135 3.16 2.29 21.67
C ASP A 135 3.82 3.37 20.81
N PHE A 136 4.09 4.55 21.40
CA PHE A 136 4.60 5.73 20.69
C PHE A 136 5.57 6.58 21.51
N VAL A 137 6.34 7.41 20.81
CA VAL A 137 7.14 8.49 21.43
C VAL A 137 6.36 9.78 21.36
N ALA A 138 6.17 10.45 22.49
CA ALA A 138 5.54 11.77 22.52
C ALA A 138 6.48 12.84 21.95
N ALA A 139 6.35 13.14 20.65
CA ALA A 139 7.07 14.24 20.03
C ALA A 139 6.57 15.60 20.56
N PRO A 140 7.41 16.65 20.59
CA PRO A 140 6.95 18.00 20.90
C PRO A 140 5.81 18.45 19.98
N GLY A 141 4.74 19.03 20.52
CA GLY A 141 3.55 19.44 19.76
C GLY A 141 2.47 18.36 19.69
N GLU A 142 1.77 18.30 18.56
CA GLU A 142 0.63 17.41 18.36
C GLU A 142 1.06 16.01 17.91
N ASN A 143 0.57 14.99 18.62
CA ASN A 143 0.67 13.59 18.26
C ASN A 143 -0.72 13.06 17.99
N LYS A 144 -0.89 12.34 16.89
CA LYS A 144 -2.16 11.67 16.56
C LYS A 144 -1.92 10.17 16.44
N LEU A 145 -2.67 9.41 17.21
CA LEU A 145 -2.64 7.96 17.19
C LEU A 145 -3.89 7.38 16.54
N TYR A 146 -3.70 6.50 15.58
CA TYR A 146 -4.77 5.81 14.88
C TYR A 146 -4.78 4.35 15.33
N LEU A 147 -5.72 4.01 16.20
CA LEU A 147 -5.74 2.73 16.88
C LEU A 147 -6.55 1.72 16.06
N SER A 148 -5.96 0.55 15.83
CA SER A 148 -6.60 -0.61 15.20
C SER A 148 -6.17 -1.89 15.90
N PRO A 149 -6.85 -3.03 15.68
CA PRO A 149 -6.37 -4.31 16.21
C PRO A 149 -4.97 -4.68 15.70
N VAL A 150 -4.59 -4.18 14.52
CA VAL A 150 -3.24 -4.37 13.97
C VAL A 150 -2.21 -3.51 14.70
N SER A 151 -2.54 -2.27 15.10
CA SER A 151 -1.63 -1.48 15.95
C SER A 151 -1.45 -2.12 17.32
N SER A 152 -2.50 -2.76 17.85
CA SER A 152 -2.45 -3.52 19.10
C SER A 152 -1.48 -4.68 19.00
N LEU A 153 -1.65 -5.53 17.98
CA LEU A 153 -0.75 -6.66 17.68
C LEU A 153 0.72 -6.21 17.59
N ILE A 154 0.99 -5.14 16.86
CA ILE A 154 2.36 -4.60 16.71
C ILE A 154 2.93 -4.12 18.05
N SER A 155 2.10 -3.53 18.91
CA SER A 155 2.53 -2.97 20.19
C SER A 155 2.66 -4.03 21.29
N ASP A 156 1.83 -5.07 21.25
CA ASP A 156 1.91 -6.20 22.18
C ASP A 156 3.20 -7.00 21.97
N ASP A 157 3.60 -7.21 20.71
CA ASP A 157 4.81 -7.94 20.35
C ASP A 157 6.07 -7.05 20.24
N ASN A 158 5.94 -5.74 20.51
CA ASN A 158 7.01 -4.73 20.38
C ASN A 158 7.72 -4.77 19.01
N LEU A 159 6.94 -4.76 17.93
CA LEU A 159 7.42 -4.93 16.55
C LEU A 159 7.75 -3.58 15.89
N ASP A 160 8.81 -3.55 15.09
CA ASP A 160 9.20 -2.40 14.29
C ASP A 160 8.64 -2.47 12.85
N ILE A 161 7.39 -2.01 12.71
CA ILE A 161 6.73 -1.93 11.41
C ILE A 161 7.28 -0.81 10.51
N THR A 162 8.10 0.12 11.03
CA THR A 162 8.59 1.27 10.23
C THR A 162 9.49 0.81 9.08
N LEU A 163 10.29 -0.22 9.33
CA LEU A 163 11.22 -0.79 8.36
C LEU A 163 10.48 -1.47 7.22
N GLU A 164 9.47 -2.27 7.54
CA GLU A 164 8.72 -3.07 6.57
C GLU A 164 7.75 -2.20 5.75
N SER A 165 7.09 -1.24 6.39
CA SER A 165 6.20 -0.29 5.70
C SER A 165 6.92 0.82 4.93
N LEU A 166 8.26 0.85 4.97
CA LEU A 166 9.08 1.95 4.43
C LEU A 166 8.60 3.33 4.90
N SER A 167 8.19 3.42 6.17
CA SER A 167 7.62 4.63 6.75
C SER A 167 8.57 5.21 7.79
N ALA A 168 8.61 6.55 7.91
CA ALA A 168 9.46 7.22 8.89
C ALA A 168 8.96 7.02 10.33
N THR A 169 7.65 6.88 10.52
CA THR A 169 7.02 6.55 11.80
C THR A 169 6.10 5.34 11.64
N PRO A 170 5.71 4.68 12.73
CA PRO A 170 4.70 3.62 12.65
C PRO A 170 3.44 4.16 11.97
N PHE A 171 2.78 3.35 11.13
CA PHE A 171 1.64 3.83 10.34
C PHE A 171 0.50 4.42 11.18
N TYR A 172 0.42 4.03 12.46
CA TYR A 172 -0.57 4.51 13.42
C TYR A 172 -0.17 5.79 14.15
N HIS A 173 1.01 6.36 13.93
CA HIS A 173 1.49 7.53 14.68
C HIS A 173 1.94 8.66 13.76
N LEU A 174 1.21 9.77 13.82
CA LEU A 174 1.58 11.03 13.18
C LEU A 174 2.03 12.05 14.21
N THR A 175 3.18 12.68 13.93
CA THR A 175 3.82 13.73 14.76
C THR A 175 3.91 15.06 14.03
N HIS A 176 3.62 15.04 12.72
CA HIS A 176 3.46 16.18 11.84
C HIS A 176 2.44 15.75 10.80
N SER A 177 1.35 16.50 10.66
CA SER A 177 0.24 16.07 9.80
C SER A 177 -0.13 17.14 8.78
N GLN A 178 -0.08 16.75 7.51
CA GLN A 178 -0.80 17.45 6.45
C GLN A 178 -2.19 16.84 6.30
N LEU A 179 -3.10 17.52 5.59
CA LEU A 179 -4.46 17.01 5.36
C LEU A 179 -4.44 15.59 4.78
N ASN A 180 -3.61 15.36 3.76
CA ASN A 180 -3.50 14.06 3.12
C ASN A 180 -2.89 13.00 4.05
N ASP A 181 -1.94 13.37 4.93
CA ASP A 181 -1.33 12.42 5.86
C ASP A 181 -2.36 11.92 6.89
N ASN A 182 -3.23 12.81 7.39
CA ASN A 182 -4.31 12.43 8.30
C ASN A 182 -5.31 11.50 7.60
N LEU A 183 -5.72 11.88 6.39
CA LEU A 183 -6.67 11.11 5.60
C LEU A 183 -6.14 9.70 5.26
N GLU A 184 -4.88 9.61 4.85
CA GLU A 184 -4.20 8.34 4.58
C GLU A 184 -4.18 7.44 5.82
N ALA A 185 -3.80 7.99 6.98
CA ALA A 185 -3.76 7.22 8.23
C ALA A 185 -5.16 6.79 8.71
N GLU A 186 -6.18 7.64 8.55
CA GLU A 186 -7.57 7.33 8.87
C GLU A 186 -8.08 6.16 8.03
N LEU A 187 -7.90 6.24 6.72
CA LEU A 187 -8.34 5.24 5.76
C LEU A 187 -7.59 3.92 5.91
N LEU A 188 -6.28 3.96 6.16
CA LEU A 188 -5.50 2.78 6.46
C LEU A 188 -5.98 2.09 7.75
N THR A 189 -6.31 2.88 8.78
CA THR A 189 -6.81 2.35 10.06
C THR A 189 -8.19 1.72 9.91
N ASN A 190 -9.07 2.33 9.10
CA ASN A 190 -10.35 1.75 8.73
C ASN A 190 -10.14 0.45 7.95
N ALA A 191 -9.28 0.43 6.93
CA ALA A 191 -9.01 -0.76 6.13
C ALA A 191 -8.47 -1.94 6.97
N LEU A 192 -7.49 -1.68 7.84
CA LEU A 192 -6.92 -2.71 8.72
C LEU A 192 -7.94 -3.22 9.75
N THR A 193 -8.76 -2.34 10.32
CA THR A 193 -9.81 -2.74 11.26
C THR A 193 -10.89 -3.56 10.56
N PHE A 194 -11.31 -3.16 9.36
CA PHE A 194 -12.20 -3.94 8.50
C PHE A 194 -11.63 -5.33 8.20
N GLY A 195 -10.34 -5.40 7.88
CA GLY A 195 -9.65 -6.64 7.57
C GLY A 195 -9.67 -7.65 8.72
N VAL A 196 -9.48 -7.16 9.95
CA VAL A 196 -9.58 -7.99 11.16
C VAL A 196 -11.01 -8.44 11.40
N ILE A 197 -12.01 -7.55 11.26
CA ILE A 197 -13.43 -7.91 11.40
C ILE A 197 -13.82 -9.06 10.47
N LEU A 198 -13.50 -8.94 9.17
CA LEU A 198 -13.85 -9.98 8.20
C LEU A 198 -13.08 -11.28 8.41
N LYS A 199 -11.80 -11.22 8.79
CA LYS A 199 -11.05 -12.44 9.12
C LYS A 199 -11.67 -13.16 10.32
N THR A 200 -12.04 -12.43 11.37
CA THR A 200 -12.71 -13.02 12.54
C THR A 200 -14.06 -13.61 12.15
N ALA A 201 -14.84 -12.93 11.31
CA ALA A 201 -16.11 -13.46 10.82
C ALA A 201 -15.94 -14.74 9.98
N ALA A 202 -14.90 -14.79 9.13
CA ALA A 202 -14.55 -16.00 8.37
C ALA A 202 -14.14 -17.16 9.28
N ASP A 203 -13.40 -16.90 10.36
CA ASP A 203 -13.03 -17.92 11.35
C ASP A 203 -14.25 -18.46 12.11
N ILE A 204 -15.21 -17.57 12.42
CA ILE A 204 -16.50 -17.96 12.99
C ILE A 204 -17.25 -18.86 12.01
N GLU A 205 -17.33 -18.48 10.73
CA GLU A 205 -17.98 -19.29 9.70
C GLU A 205 -17.33 -20.68 9.55
N GLU A 206 -16.00 -20.77 9.56
CA GLU A 206 -15.29 -22.05 9.50
C GLU A 206 -15.64 -22.93 10.71
N SER A 207 -15.74 -22.32 11.90
CA SER A 207 -16.09 -23.03 13.13
C SER A 207 -17.49 -23.66 13.11
N LEU A 208 -18.43 -23.09 12.33
CA LEU A 208 -19.80 -23.64 12.15
C LEU A 208 -19.79 -25.07 11.61
N ASN A 209 -18.74 -25.45 10.88
CA ASN A 209 -18.58 -26.77 10.28
C ASN A 209 -17.94 -27.78 11.24
N THR A 210 -17.54 -27.36 12.43
CA THR A 210 -16.90 -28.21 13.44
C THR A 210 -17.87 -28.59 14.56
N THR A 211 -17.78 -29.81 15.09
CA THR A 211 -18.73 -30.38 16.08
C THR A 211 -18.64 -29.77 17.49
N GLY A 212 -17.77 -28.78 17.71
CA GLY A 212 -17.63 -28.06 18.97
C GLY A 212 -17.92 -26.57 18.77
N ASN A 213 -19.14 -26.14 19.12
CA ASN A 213 -19.56 -24.73 19.08
C ASN A 213 -18.86 -23.89 20.16
N SER A 214 -17.53 -23.76 20.12
CA SER A 214 -16.81 -22.77 20.91
C SER A 214 -16.16 -21.79 19.94
N VAL A 215 -16.85 -20.69 19.68
CA VAL A 215 -16.24 -19.50 19.11
C VAL A 215 -15.29 -18.96 20.16
N ILE A 216 -13.98 -19.11 19.94
CA ILE A 216 -12.98 -18.45 20.75
C ILE A 216 -12.67 -17.17 20.00
N GLU A 217 -13.16 -16.02 20.49
CA GLU A 217 -12.62 -14.72 20.06
C GLU A 217 -11.11 -14.76 20.31
N GLN A 218 -10.32 -14.74 19.24
CA GLN A 218 -8.87 -14.66 19.32
C GLN A 218 -8.45 -13.22 19.02
N PRO A 219 -7.55 -12.63 19.82
CA PRO A 219 -6.95 -11.35 19.47
C PRO A 219 -6.24 -11.47 18.11
N ALA A 220 -6.00 -10.33 17.46
CA ALA A 220 -5.27 -10.30 16.20
C ALA A 220 -3.92 -11.00 16.33
N GLN A 221 -3.51 -11.76 15.31
CA GLN A 221 -2.29 -12.58 15.33
C GLN A 221 -1.36 -12.19 14.20
N LEU A 222 -0.05 -12.23 14.47
CA LEU A 222 0.98 -11.92 13.47
C LEU A 222 0.89 -12.83 12.24
N ALA A 223 0.62 -14.12 12.45
CA ALA A 223 0.47 -15.10 11.37
C ALA A 223 -0.75 -14.82 10.46
N SER A 224 -1.70 -13.99 10.92
CA SER A 224 -2.90 -13.63 10.15
C SER A 224 -2.76 -12.30 9.39
N LEU A 225 -1.62 -11.59 9.48
CA LEU A 225 -1.38 -10.35 8.75
C LEU A 225 -1.68 -10.44 7.24
N PRO A 226 -1.27 -11.51 6.51
CA PRO A 226 -1.60 -11.63 5.10
C PRO A 226 -3.11 -11.65 4.84
N PHE A 227 -3.89 -12.33 5.69
CA PHE A 227 -5.34 -12.37 5.57
C PHE A 227 -5.98 -11.02 5.92
N TYR A 228 -5.50 -10.34 6.97
CA TYR A 228 -5.97 -9.00 7.31
C TYR A 228 -5.74 -8.02 6.15
N ARG A 229 -4.58 -8.12 5.48
CA ARG A 229 -4.28 -7.35 4.27
C ARG A 229 -5.29 -7.66 3.16
N THR A 230 -5.52 -8.93 2.82
CA THR A 230 -6.47 -9.30 1.74
C THR A 230 -7.88 -8.73 2.00
N TYR A 231 -8.37 -8.84 3.23
CA TYR A 231 -9.66 -8.25 3.58
C TYR A 231 -9.61 -6.70 3.65
N ALA A 232 -8.49 -6.09 4.05
CA ALA A 232 -8.32 -4.65 4.01
C ALA A 232 -8.30 -4.09 2.58
N GLU A 233 -7.75 -4.81 1.61
CA GLU A 233 -7.83 -4.45 0.19
C GLU A 233 -9.27 -4.49 -0.33
N ARG A 234 -10.10 -5.40 0.21
CA ARG A 234 -11.55 -5.41 -0.06
C ARG A 234 -12.26 -4.16 0.46
N TYR A 235 -11.86 -3.61 1.63
CA TYR A 235 -12.39 -2.32 2.08
C TYR A 235 -12.11 -1.21 1.06
N VAL A 236 -10.90 -1.16 0.52
CA VAL A 236 -10.50 -0.15 -0.47
C VAL A 236 -11.35 -0.28 -1.74
N SER A 237 -11.51 -1.50 -2.26
CA SER A 237 -12.32 -1.72 -3.47
C SER A 237 -13.80 -1.40 -3.23
N GLU A 238 -14.39 -1.90 -2.14
CA GLU A 238 -15.80 -1.65 -1.79
C GLU A 238 -16.11 -0.16 -1.65
N ASN A 239 -15.21 0.63 -1.04
CA ASN A 239 -15.43 2.07 -0.82
C ASN A 239 -15.16 2.93 -2.05
N LEU A 240 -14.37 2.46 -3.02
CA LEU A 240 -14.20 3.15 -4.31
C LEU A 240 -15.38 2.88 -5.26
N LEU A 241 -15.95 1.68 -5.19
CA LEU A 241 -17.02 1.23 -6.08
C LEU A 241 -18.42 1.55 -5.57
N ASN A 242 -18.55 2.05 -4.34
CA ASN A 242 -19.84 2.48 -3.78
C ASN A 242 -19.96 4.01 -3.79
N VAL A 243 -21.11 4.53 -4.24
CA VAL A 243 -21.46 5.97 -4.21
C VAL A 243 -21.52 6.52 -2.80
N GLU A 244 -21.96 5.69 -1.86
CA GLU A 244 -22.02 6.00 -0.43
C GLU A 244 -20.65 5.80 0.26
N GLY A 245 -19.65 5.32 -0.48
CA GLY A 245 -18.28 5.15 -0.02
C GLY A 245 -17.56 6.48 0.23
N ASN A 246 -16.26 6.41 0.58
CA ASN A 246 -15.49 7.58 0.95
C ASN A 246 -14.84 8.27 -0.28
N PRO A 247 -15.39 9.38 -0.81
CA PRO A 247 -14.82 10.06 -1.99
C PRO A 247 -13.41 10.62 -1.72
N LEU A 248 -13.03 10.80 -0.45
CA LEU A 248 -11.69 11.27 -0.10
C LEU A 248 -10.62 10.19 -0.35
N LEU A 249 -10.99 8.90 -0.32
CA LEU A 249 -10.08 7.77 -0.57
C LEU A 249 -9.38 7.89 -1.92
N GLN A 250 -10.07 8.40 -2.95
CA GLN A 250 -9.53 8.61 -4.29
C GLN A 250 -8.21 9.42 -4.29
N SER A 251 -8.05 10.33 -3.33
CA SER A 251 -6.88 11.22 -3.26
C SER A 251 -5.63 10.61 -2.62
N VAL A 252 -5.76 9.47 -1.94
CA VAL A 252 -4.67 8.80 -1.19
C VAL A 252 -4.65 7.28 -1.38
N VAL A 253 -5.46 6.75 -2.30
CA VAL A 253 -5.63 5.30 -2.50
C VAL A 253 -4.30 4.61 -2.82
N GLY A 254 -3.41 5.26 -3.58
CA GLY A 254 -2.11 4.71 -3.92
C GLY A 254 -1.23 4.52 -2.68
N GLU A 255 -1.18 5.52 -1.81
CA GLU A 255 -0.42 5.45 -0.55
C GLU A 255 -1.01 4.42 0.42
N VAL A 256 -2.34 4.36 0.54
CA VAL A 256 -3.02 3.34 1.36
C VAL A 256 -2.71 1.94 0.84
N LYS A 257 -2.80 1.72 -0.48
CA LYS A 257 -2.51 0.43 -1.11
C LYS A 257 -1.05 0.01 -0.89
N GLN A 258 -0.11 0.93 -1.09
CA GLN A 258 1.30 0.68 -0.83
C GLN A 258 1.53 0.21 0.62
N LYS A 259 0.97 0.94 1.60
CA LYS A 259 1.15 0.59 3.01
C LYS A 259 0.50 -0.75 3.38
N LEU A 260 -0.69 -1.04 2.86
CA LEU A 260 -1.34 -2.35 3.08
C LEU A 260 -0.47 -3.49 2.55
N ALA A 261 0.05 -3.35 1.34
CA ALA A 261 0.90 -4.35 0.73
C ALA A 261 2.18 -4.59 1.54
N SER A 262 2.86 -3.51 1.95
CA SER A 262 4.07 -3.61 2.75
C SER A 262 3.82 -4.19 4.15
N ILE A 263 2.68 -3.91 4.78
CA ILE A 263 2.33 -4.47 6.10
C ILE A 263 2.03 -5.97 6.00
N GLY A 264 1.31 -6.42 4.96
CA GLY A 264 0.93 -7.83 4.82
C GLY A 264 2.08 -8.75 4.42
N ASP A 265 3.12 -8.22 3.77
CA ASP A 265 4.31 -8.96 3.34
C ASP A 265 5.41 -9.07 4.41
N ALA A 266 5.16 -8.55 5.60
CA ALA A 266 6.13 -8.44 6.68
C ALA A 266 6.38 -9.79 7.39
N GLU A 267 6.98 -10.74 6.67
CA GLU A 267 7.43 -12.01 7.23
C GLU A 267 8.71 -11.78 8.05
N ASN A 268 8.60 -11.86 9.38
CA ASN A 268 9.69 -11.66 10.36
C ASN A 268 10.01 -10.18 10.67
N ILE A 269 9.04 -9.46 11.22
CA ILE A 269 9.25 -8.10 11.73
C ILE A 269 10.23 -8.12 12.91
N ALA A 270 11.26 -7.28 12.84
CA ALA A 270 12.22 -7.13 13.93
C ALA A 270 11.57 -6.49 15.17
N GLN A 271 12.15 -6.73 16.35
CA GLN A 271 11.75 -5.99 17.54
C GLN A 271 12.21 -4.55 17.46
N ARG A 272 11.39 -3.64 18.00
CA ARG A 272 11.73 -2.22 18.10
C ARG A 272 12.77 -1.99 19.18
N GLU A 273 13.85 -1.29 18.83
CA GLU A 273 14.81 -0.77 19.80
C GLU A 273 14.32 0.57 20.35
N LEU A 274 14.14 0.63 21.68
CA LEU A 274 13.73 1.85 22.37
C LEU A 274 14.97 2.60 22.88
N SER A 275 15.28 3.74 22.26
CA SER A 275 16.37 4.61 22.69
C SER A 275 15.84 5.93 23.24
N GLN A 276 16.50 6.47 24.27
CA GLN A 276 16.11 7.74 24.86
C GLN A 276 16.21 8.86 23.82
N GLN A 277 15.14 9.63 23.69
CA GLN A 277 15.03 10.67 22.68
C GLN A 277 15.60 12.01 23.19
N GLN A 278 16.29 12.72 22.29
CA GLN A 278 16.85 14.04 22.56
C GLN A 278 16.23 15.06 21.60
N LEU A 279 15.96 16.26 22.12
CA LEU A 279 15.39 17.37 21.37
C LEU A 279 16.34 17.81 20.24
N HIS A 280 17.59 18.13 20.59
CA HIS A 280 18.64 18.50 19.63
C HIS A 280 19.43 17.26 19.20
N SER A 281 18.82 16.43 18.33
CA SER A 281 19.48 15.26 17.75
C SER A 281 19.90 15.51 16.30
N LYS A 282 21.04 14.95 15.89
CA LYS A 282 21.53 14.95 14.50
C LYS A 282 21.10 13.70 13.72
N GLU A 283 20.34 12.81 14.32
CA GLU A 283 19.96 11.50 13.74
C GLU A 283 19.35 11.60 12.34
N LEU A 284 18.36 12.48 12.13
CA LEU A 284 17.78 12.68 10.80
C LEU A 284 18.81 13.18 9.77
N LEU A 285 19.75 14.02 10.18
CA LEU A 285 20.80 14.53 9.28
C LEU A 285 21.78 13.43 8.89
N GLU A 286 22.11 12.54 9.83
CA GLU A 286 22.90 11.35 9.54
C GLU A 286 22.16 10.40 8.61
N ASP A 287 20.86 10.17 8.82
CA ASP A 287 20.03 9.36 7.94
C ASP A 287 19.99 9.95 6.53
N VAL A 288 19.68 11.24 6.41
CA VAL A 288 19.71 11.97 5.14
C VAL A 288 21.07 11.81 4.46
N ARG A 289 22.18 12.04 5.17
CA ARG A 289 23.53 11.91 4.60
C ARG A 289 23.86 10.48 4.20
N ASN A 290 23.46 9.49 4.98
CA ASN A 290 23.74 8.07 4.71
C ASN A 290 22.92 7.54 3.54
N ILE A 291 21.61 7.80 3.51
CA ILE A 291 20.72 7.27 2.48
C ILE A 291 20.86 8.07 1.18
N LEU A 292 20.70 9.40 1.24
CA LEU A 292 20.80 10.23 0.04
C LEU A 292 22.24 10.38 -0.46
N GLY A 293 23.23 10.36 0.45
CA GLY A 293 24.64 10.40 0.07
C GLY A 293 25.07 9.16 -0.71
N VAL A 294 24.59 7.97 -0.33
CA VAL A 294 24.80 6.73 -1.10
C VAL A 294 24.16 6.83 -2.48
N ALA A 295 22.88 7.21 -2.56
CA ALA A 295 22.18 7.36 -3.83
C ALA A 295 22.92 8.35 -4.76
N ARG A 296 23.42 9.45 -4.19
CA ARG A 296 24.25 10.44 -4.91
C ARG A 296 25.58 9.86 -5.40
N LEU A 297 26.27 9.08 -4.55
CA LEU A 297 27.58 8.53 -4.90
C LEU A 297 27.49 7.59 -6.10
N GLN A 298 26.41 6.81 -6.22
CA GLN A 298 26.20 5.94 -7.39
C GLN A 298 26.12 6.74 -8.70
N GLU A 299 25.43 7.87 -8.63
CA GLU A 299 25.14 8.73 -9.78
C GLU A 299 26.32 9.64 -10.19
N GLN A 300 27.24 9.93 -9.26
CA GLN A 300 28.36 10.84 -9.55
C GLN A 300 29.70 10.13 -9.75
N LYS A 301 29.93 9.00 -9.06
CA LYS A 301 31.25 8.36 -9.00
C LYS A 301 31.29 6.96 -9.60
N TYR A 302 30.20 6.20 -9.54
CA TYR A 302 30.30 4.75 -9.75
C TYR A 302 29.78 4.25 -11.10
N SER A 303 28.62 4.67 -11.66
CA SER A 303 28.26 4.40 -13.08
C SER A 303 26.81 4.76 -13.50
N ASP A 304 26.13 5.75 -12.91
CA ASP A 304 24.67 5.94 -13.18
C ASP A 304 23.83 4.67 -12.87
N GLU A 305 24.30 3.81 -11.94
CA GLU A 305 23.71 2.49 -11.63
C GLU A 305 22.25 2.58 -11.16
N LEU A 306 21.93 3.56 -10.31
CA LEU A 306 20.56 3.77 -9.84
C LEU A 306 19.64 4.19 -10.99
N LEU A 307 20.05 5.16 -11.81
CA LEU A 307 19.34 5.56 -13.03
C LEU A 307 19.16 4.38 -13.98
N GLN A 308 20.20 3.59 -14.19
CA GLN A 308 20.15 2.43 -15.07
C GLN A 308 19.11 1.42 -14.56
N ASN A 309 19.14 1.05 -13.28
CA ASN A 309 18.16 0.13 -12.70
C ASN A 309 16.71 0.63 -12.80
N LEU A 310 16.48 1.93 -12.53
CA LEU A 310 15.16 2.54 -12.67
C LEU A 310 14.68 2.58 -14.14
N THR A 311 15.62 2.77 -15.08
CA THR A 311 15.32 2.79 -16.51
C THR A 311 15.05 1.39 -17.04
N GLU A 312 15.86 0.40 -16.67
CA GLU A 312 15.64 -1.02 -17.01
C GLU A 312 14.27 -1.51 -16.52
N PHE A 313 13.87 -1.16 -15.28
CA PHE A 313 12.55 -1.50 -14.76
C PHE A 313 11.40 -0.79 -15.50
N LYS A 314 11.61 0.48 -15.89
CA LYS A 314 10.64 1.21 -16.69
C LYS A 314 10.50 0.63 -18.09
N ASP A 315 11.63 0.28 -18.73
CA ASP A 315 11.68 -0.13 -20.12
C ASP A 315 11.11 -1.55 -20.32
N ILE A 316 11.24 -2.46 -19.34
CA ILE A 316 10.54 -3.76 -19.40
C ILE A 316 9.02 -3.66 -19.17
N LEU A 317 8.51 -2.51 -18.73
CA LEU A 317 7.07 -2.22 -18.59
C LEU A 317 6.61 -1.17 -19.61
N ASP A 318 7.26 -1.12 -20.76
CA ASP A 318 6.98 -0.19 -21.84
C ASP A 318 5.65 -0.45 -22.55
N GLU A 319 5.37 0.37 -23.57
CA GLU A 319 4.12 0.30 -24.34
C GLU A 319 3.96 -1.06 -25.07
N GLU A 320 5.04 -1.66 -25.58
CA GLU A 320 4.97 -2.98 -26.22
C GLU A 320 4.64 -4.07 -25.20
N SER A 321 5.27 -4.04 -24.04
CA SER A 321 5.01 -4.97 -22.94
C SER A 321 3.56 -4.87 -22.44
N GLN A 322 3.04 -3.64 -22.30
CA GLN A 322 1.64 -3.38 -21.99
C GLN A 322 0.72 -3.90 -23.10
N GLN A 323 1.05 -3.68 -24.37
CA GLN A 323 0.28 -4.17 -25.50
C GLN A 323 0.26 -5.71 -25.56
N THR A 324 1.38 -6.37 -25.23
CA THR A 324 1.49 -7.83 -25.16
C THR A 324 0.54 -8.40 -24.10
N LEU A 325 0.42 -7.73 -22.95
CA LEU A 325 -0.56 -8.07 -21.90
C LEU A 325 -2.00 -7.82 -22.36
N ILE A 326 -2.26 -6.70 -23.05
CA ILE A 326 -3.60 -6.37 -23.61
C ILE A 326 -4.03 -7.43 -24.63
N VAL A 327 -3.12 -7.90 -25.49
CA VAL A 327 -3.42 -8.98 -26.45
C VAL A 327 -3.85 -10.24 -25.72
N LEU A 328 -3.15 -10.66 -24.66
CA LEU A 328 -3.56 -11.83 -23.88
C LEU A 328 -5.00 -11.66 -23.35
N ALA A 329 -5.31 -10.51 -22.74
CA ALA A 329 -6.63 -10.23 -22.19
C ALA A 329 -7.73 -10.23 -23.26
N ASN A 330 -7.48 -9.57 -24.40
CA ASN A 330 -8.43 -9.50 -25.51
C ASN A 330 -8.67 -10.87 -26.14
N VAL A 331 -7.63 -11.68 -26.34
CA VAL A 331 -7.79 -13.04 -26.88
C VAL A 331 -8.64 -13.90 -25.94
N LEU A 332 -8.37 -13.85 -24.63
CA LEU A 332 -9.18 -14.59 -23.66
C LEU A 332 -10.64 -14.14 -23.67
N TYR A 333 -10.88 -12.82 -23.66
CA TYR A 333 -12.23 -12.27 -23.74
C TYR A 333 -12.95 -12.71 -25.01
N ASP A 334 -12.35 -12.46 -26.19
CA ASP A 334 -12.94 -12.78 -27.49
C ASP A 334 -13.21 -14.27 -27.65
N VAL A 335 -12.29 -15.14 -27.23
CA VAL A 335 -12.46 -16.60 -27.37
C VAL A 335 -13.48 -17.16 -26.39
N ILE A 336 -13.40 -16.80 -25.10
CA ILE A 336 -14.35 -17.29 -24.10
C ILE A 336 -15.75 -16.75 -24.38
N TYR A 337 -15.86 -15.50 -24.85
CA TYR A 337 -17.14 -14.93 -25.22
C TYR A 337 -17.76 -15.65 -26.42
N ASN A 338 -16.99 -16.01 -27.44
CA ASN A 338 -17.54 -16.60 -28.68
C ASN A 338 -17.70 -18.13 -28.64
N PHE A 339 -16.76 -18.86 -28.02
CA PHE A 339 -16.68 -20.33 -28.11
C PHE A 339 -16.68 -20.95 -26.72
N SER A 340 -17.84 -21.08 -26.09
CA SER A 340 -17.90 -21.58 -24.72
C SER A 340 -19.29 -22.15 -24.43
N PRO A 341 -19.51 -22.72 -23.23
CA PRO A 341 -20.85 -23.12 -22.79
C PRO A 341 -21.84 -21.96 -22.79
N LEU A 342 -21.35 -20.71 -22.77
CA LEU A 342 -22.16 -19.50 -22.74
C LEU A 342 -23.00 -19.33 -24.00
N ASN A 343 -22.45 -19.72 -25.16
CA ASN A 343 -23.12 -19.59 -26.45
C ASN A 343 -23.67 -20.94 -26.95
N ASP A 344 -23.84 -21.92 -26.06
CA ASP A 344 -24.17 -23.32 -26.44
C ASP A 344 -23.27 -23.84 -27.57
N THR A 345 -21.98 -23.48 -27.55
CA THR A 345 -21.05 -23.86 -28.62
C THR A 345 -20.72 -25.35 -28.51
N ASP A 346 -20.85 -26.08 -29.60
CA ASP A 346 -20.40 -27.49 -29.67
C ASP A 346 -18.88 -27.61 -29.56
N ALA A 347 -18.37 -28.75 -29.11
CA ALA A 347 -16.94 -29.01 -29.17
C ALA A 347 -16.45 -29.07 -30.63
N GLY A 348 -15.32 -28.44 -30.94
CA GLY A 348 -14.81 -28.34 -32.31
C GLY A 348 -13.64 -27.37 -32.48
N ILE A 349 -13.18 -27.27 -33.72
CA ILE A 349 -12.09 -26.36 -34.12
C ILE A 349 -12.69 -25.14 -34.83
N TYR A 350 -12.38 -23.96 -34.31
CA TYR A 350 -12.87 -22.66 -34.78
C TYR A 350 -11.73 -21.74 -35.19
N THR A 351 -12.07 -20.66 -35.90
CA THR A 351 -11.13 -19.61 -36.25
C THR A 351 -11.69 -18.24 -35.94
N LEU A 352 -10.91 -17.38 -35.29
CA LEU A 352 -11.29 -16.01 -34.95
C LEU A 352 -10.11 -15.07 -35.10
N GLN A 353 -10.24 -14.05 -35.95
CA GLN A 353 -9.22 -12.98 -36.14
C GLN A 353 -7.77 -13.45 -36.34
N GLY A 354 -7.55 -14.60 -37.01
CA GLY A 354 -6.20 -15.15 -37.23
C GLY A 354 -5.75 -16.19 -36.19
N LEU A 355 -6.59 -16.47 -35.20
CA LEU A 355 -6.43 -17.54 -34.22
C LEU A 355 -7.17 -18.80 -34.67
N THR A 356 -6.64 -19.95 -34.26
CA THR A 356 -7.26 -21.27 -34.29
C THR A 356 -7.60 -21.66 -32.85
N ILE A 357 -8.83 -22.09 -32.61
CA ILE A 357 -9.35 -22.43 -31.28
C ILE A 357 -9.85 -23.87 -31.32
N ASP A 358 -9.22 -24.78 -30.59
CA ASP A 358 -9.73 -26.13 -30.35
C ASP A 358 -10.46 -26.15 -29.01
N TYR A 359 -11.79 -26.26 -29.04
CA TYR A 359 -12.65 -26.20 -27.86
C TYR A 359 -13.25 -27.57 -27.54
N GLN A 360 -13.16 -27.99 -26.28
CA GLN A 360 -13.75 -29.23 -25.76
C GLN A 360 -14.69 -28.95 -24.58
N GLN A 361 -15.68 -29.84 -24.38
CA GLN A 361 -16.76 -29.65 -23.39
C GLN A 361 -16.59 -30.44 -22.08
N SER A 362 -15.65 -31.40 -21.98
CA SER A 362 -15.52 -32.22 -20.76
C SER A 362 -14.09 -32.76 -20.54
N PRO A 363 -13.28 -32.16 -19.64
CA PRO A 363 -13.51 -30.85 -19.02
C PRO A 363 -13.59 -29.74 -20.09
N TYR A 364 -14.13 -28.57 -19.74
CA TYR A 364 -14.09 -27.45 -20.68
C TYR A 364 -12.64 -27.05 -20.92
N SER A 365 -12.19 -27.07 -22.17
CA SER A 365 -10.82 -26.68 -22.50
C SER A 365 -10.73 -25.94 -23.83
N TRP A 366 -9.75 -25.05 -23.93
CA TRP A 366 -9.44 -24.27 -25.12
C TRP A 366 -7.95 -24.39 -25.39
N ALA A 367 -7.57 -24.86 -26.57
CA ALA A 367 -6.23 -24.68 -27.11
C ALA A 367 -6.29 -23.64 -28.22
N ILE A 368 -5.73 -22.47 -27.96
CA ILE A 368 -5.76 -21.29 -28.82
C ILE A 368 -4.35 -21.09 -29.39
N SER A 369 -4.23 -20.97 -30.70
CA SER A 369 -2.93 -20.67 -31.34
C SER A 369 -3.09 -19.82 -32.59
N GLY A 370 -2.14 -18.93 -32.88
CA GLY A 370 -2.13 -18.15 -34.12
C GLY A 370 -1.52 -16.77 -33.99
N GLN A 371 -2.05 -15.82 -34.75
CA GLN A 371 -1.63 -14.42 -34.74
C GLN A 371 -2.83 -13.52 -34.41
N TYR A 372 -2.65 -12.60 -33.47
CA TYR A 372 -3.65 -11.59 -33.08
C TYR A 372 -2.94 -10.24 -32.88
N ASP A 373 -3.39 -9.19 -33.56
CA ASP A 373 -2.77 -7.85 -33.52
C ASP A 373 -1.23 -7.85 -33.68
N ASN A 374 -0.72 -8.64 -34.64
CA ASN A 374 0.71 -8.85 -34.92
C ASN A 374 1.52 -9.54 -33.80
N HIS A 375 0.87 -10.19 -32.86
CA HIS A 375 1.50 -11.00 -31.83
C HIS A 375 1.21 -12.49 -32.08
N ALA A 376 2.22 -13.34 -31.93
CA ALA A 376 2.00 -14.78 -31.88
C ALA A 376 1.37 -15.14 -30.53
N VAL A 377 0.32 -15.95 -30.56
CA VAL A 377 -0.43 -16.33 -29.36
C VAL A 377 -0.51 -17.86 -29.29
N GLU A 378 -0.24 -18.42 -28.12
CA GLU A 378 -0.45 -19.82 -27.75
C GLU A 378 -1.08 -19.83 -26.35
N ILE A 379 -2.27 -20.39 -26.17
CA ILE A 379 -2.96 -20.45 -24.87
C ILE A 379 -3.62 -21.81 -24.73
N ASP A 380 -3.39 -22.48 -23.61
CA ASP A 380 -4.14 -23.65 -23.16
C ASP A 380 -4.90 -23.27 -21.89
N LEU A 381 -6.23 -23.28 -21.95
CA LEU A 381 -7.13 -22.99 -20.83
C LEU A 381 -7.95 -24.24 -20.52
N THR A 382 -8.10 -24.59 -19.24
CA THR A 382 -8.94 -25.70 -18.79
C THR A 382 -9.77 -25.28 -17.59
N ILE A 383 -11.09 -25.46 -17.67
CA ILE A 383 -12.06 -25.14 -16.61
C ILE A 383 -12.74 -26.44 -16.18
N PRO A 384 -12.24 -27.12 -15.13
CA PRO A 384 -12.80 -28.38 -14.66
C PRO A 384 -14.09 -28.21 -13.85
N GLN A 385 -14.31 -27.05 -13.23
CA GLN A 385 -15.51 -26.78 -12.43
C GLN A 385 -16.25 -25.56 -12.95
N TRP A 386 -17.46 -25.81 -13.46
CA TRP A 386 -18.44 -24.81 -13.85
C TRP A 386 -19.67 -24.94 -12.94
N GLN A 387 -19.79 -24.06 -11.95
CA GLN A 387 -20.87 -24.11 -10.97
C GLN A 387 -21.83 -22.95 -11.19
N ILE A 388 -23.09 -23.28 -11.50
CA ILE A 388 -24.19 -22.32 -11.55
C ILE A 388 -25.07 -22.56 -10.31
N SER A 389 -25.28 -21.54 -9.47
CA SER A 389 -26.07 -21.67 -8.25
C SER A 389 -26.82 -20.38 -7.90
N GLY A 390 -28.16 -20.45 -7.87
CA GLY A 390 -29.00 -19.35 -7.40
C GLY A 390 -28.95 -19.10 -5.88
N LEU A 391 -28.19 -19.88 -5.10
CA LEU A 391 -27.99 -19.71 -3.65
C LEU A 391 -26.55 -19.37 -3.29
N LEU A 392 -25.57 -19.87 -4.05
CA LEU A 392 -24.14 -19.75 -3.78
C LEU A 392 -23.43 -18.77 -4.72
N GLY A 393 -24.14 -18.22 -5.71
CA GLY A 393 -23.54 -17.49 -6.81
C GLY A 393 -22.97 -18.45 -7.86
N ASN A 394 -22.69 -17.90 -9.05
CA ASN A 394 -22.04 -18.68 -10.10
C ASN A 394 -20.54 -18.59 -9.91
N LYS A 395 -19.84 -19.72 -10.01
CA LYS A 395 -18.40 -19.81 -9.86
C LYS A 395 -17.81 -20.64 -10.98
N VAL A 396 -16.83 -20.07 -11.65
CA VAL A 396 -16.03 -20.73 -12.68
C VAL A 396 -14.60 -20.81 -12.16
N SER A 397 -14.02 -22.01 -12.14
CA SER A 397 -12.64 -22.23 -11.68
C SER A 397 -11.85 -23.02 -12.70
N GLY A 398 -10.64 -22.56 -13.04
CA GLY A 398 -9.80 -23.11 -14.10
C GLY A 398 -8.31 -22.90 -13.93
N VAL A 399 -7.54 -23.45 -14.86
CA VAL A 399 -6.09 -23.31 -15.02
C VAL A 399 -5.78 -22.88 -16.44
N MET A 400 -4.72 -22.10 -16.65
CA MET A 400 -4.36 -21.60 -17.97
C MET A 400 -2.85 -21.50 -18.13
N SER A 401 -2.28 -21.96 -19.23
CA SER A 401 -0.94 -21.59 -19.65
C SER A 401 -1.00 -20.77 -20.93
N ALA A 402 -0.31 -19.64 -20.99
CA ALA A 402 -0.29 -18.78 -22.16
C ALA A 402 1.13 -18.33 -22.50
N LYS A 403 1.36 -18.12 -23.80
CA LYS A 403 2.54 -17.52 -24.38
C LYS A 403 2.11 -16.53 -25.45
N VAL A 404 2.54 -15.28 -25.31
CA VAL A 404 2.33 -14.22 -26.30
C VAL A 404 3.69 -13.67 -26.70
N THR A 405 3.97 -13.59 -27.99
CA THR A 405 5.24 -13.09 -28.54
C THR A 405 4.99 -11.91 -29.47
N GLY A 406 5.47 -10.74 -29.07
CA GLY A 406 5.52 -9.50 -29.85
C GLY A 406 6.77 -9.42 -30.74
N GLN A 407 7.23 -8.20 -31.04
CA GLN A 407 8.45 -7.99 -31.84
C GLN A 407 9.69 -8.21 -30.99
N ASP A 408 9.79 -7.47 -29.88
CA ASP A 408 10.97 -7.49 -28.99
C ASP A 408 10.64 -8.04 -27.59
N THR A 409 9.37 -8.42 -27.37
CA THR A 409 8.85 -8.85 -26.06
C THR A 409 8.18 -10.23 -26.14
N GLN A 410 8.44 -11.09 -25.15
CA GLN A 410 7.72 -12.35 -24.95
C GLN A 410 7.14 -12.43 -23.53
N LEU A 411 5.83 -12.68 -23.46
CA LEU A 411 5.08 -12.92 -22.23
C LEU A 411 4.75 -14.41 -22.13
N ASN A 412 5.12 -15.02 -21.01
CA ASN A 412 4.68 -16.37 -20.64
C ASN A 412 3.90 -16.28 -19.33
N VAL A 413 2.76 -16.95 -19.25
CA VAL A 413 1.83 -16.92 -18.13
C VAL A 413 1.46 -18.35 -17.77
N ASP A 414 1.50 -18.69 -16.49
CA ASP A 414 1.03 -19.96 -15.95
C ASP A 414 0.07 -19.68 -14.77
N VAL A 415 -1.22 -19.83 -15.02
CA VAL A 415 -2.32 -19.57 -14.11
C VAL A 415 -2.69 -20.89 -13.45
N SER A 416 -2.33 -21.01 -12.18
CA SER A 416 -2.66 -22.18 -11.37
C SER A 416 -4.07 -22.13 -10.77
N ASP A 417 -4.67 -20.94 -10.66
CA ASP A 417 -6.06 -20.74 -10.23
C ASP A 417 -6.67 -19.49 -10.88
N LEU A 418 -7.58 -19.70 -11.83
CA LEU A 418 -8.46 -18.69 -12.41
C LEU A 418 -9.83 -18.82 -11.77
N VAL A 419 -10.32 -17.79 -11.07
CA VAL A 419 -11.65 -17.80 -10.44
C VAL A 419 -12.48 -16.64 -10.93
N VAL A 420 -13.65 -16.94 -11.51
CA VAL A 420 -14.67 -15.95 -11.85
C VAL A 420 -15.91 -16.23 -11.01
N SER A 421 -16.38 -15.24 -10.26
CA SER A 421 -17.58 -15.34 -9.43
C SER A 421 -18.59 -14.24 -9.76
N PHE A 422 -19.87 -14.57 -9.76
CA PHE A 422 -20.96 -13.62 -10.04
C PHE A 422 -21.92 -13.54 -8.86
N ASP A 423 -22.49 -12.35 -8.61
CA ASP A 423 -23.53 -12.22 -7.61
C ASP A 423 -24.82 -12.88 -8.13
N GLY A 424 -25.24 -13.91 -7.42
CA GLY A 424 -26.32 -14.77 -7.88
C GLY A 424 -27.67 -14.08 -7.71
N THR A 425 -28.22 -13.51 -8.78
CA THR A 425 -29.68 -13.34 -8.90
C THR A 425 -30.26 -13.69 -10.27
N ASP A 426 -29.47 -13.80 -11.33
CA ASP A 426 -29.91 -14.31 -12.64
C ASP A 426 -28.79 -15.10 -13.33
N ASP A 427 -29.13 -15.83 -14.40
CA ASP A 427 -28.13 -16.37 -15.31
C ASP A 427 -27.27 -15.20 -15.82
N PRO A 428 -25.99 -15.09 -15.42
CA PRO A 428 -25.10 -13.97 -15.74
C PRO A 428 -24.69 -13.98 -17.21
N PHE A 429 -25.34 -14.84 -18.00
CA PHE A 429 -25.13 -15.05 -19.43
C PHE A 429 -26.46 -14.99 -20.23
N SER A 430 -27.59 -14.61 -19.62
CA SER A 430 -28.83 -14.34 -20.37
C SER A 430 -28.72 -13.04 -21.18
N ASP A 431 -29.42 -12.95 -22.32
CA ASP A 431 -29.49 -11.74 -23.14
C ASP A 431 -30.25 -10.57 -22.45
N GLU A 432 -30.89 -10.83 -21.29
CA GLU A 432 -31.66 -9.86 -20.49
C GLU A 432 -30.86 -9.32 -19.28
N GLN A 433 -29.52 -9.34 -19.33
CA GLN A 433 -28.62 -8.89 -18.25
C GLN A 433 -28.58 -7.36 -18.06
N SER A 434 -29.61 -6.76 -17.48
CA SER A 434 -29.51 -5.37 -16.98
C SER A 434 -28.75 -5.26 -15.65
N ASP A 435 -28.63 -6.35 -14.87
CA ASP A 435 -28.34 -6.21 -13.43
C ASP A 435 -27.27 -7.17 -12.85
N THR A 436 -26.54 -7.94 -13.67
CA THR A 436 -25.56 -8.90 -13.13
C THR A 436 -24.22 -8.25 -12.80
N THR A 437 -23.80 -8.30 -11.53
CA THR A 437 -22.48 -7.87 -11.07
C THR A 437 -21.56 -9.08 -10.87
N GLY A 438 -20.24 -8.86 -10.83
CA GLY A 438 -19.29 -9.97 -10.74
C GLY A 438 -17.89 -9.56 -10.33
N GLN A 439 -17.14 -10.54 -9.86
CA GLN A 439 -15.75 -10.42 -9.45
C GLN A 439 -14.91 -11.44 -10.22
N LEU A 440 -13.88 -10.95 -10.90
CA LEU A 440 -12.85 -11.73 -11.57
C LEU A 440 -11.59 -11.70 -10.71
N THR A 441 -11.08 -12.87 -10.35
CA THR A 441 -9.79 -13.03 -9.65
C THR A 441 -8.86 -13.91 -10.47
N ILE A 442 -7.66 -13.41 -10.73
CA ILE A 442 -6.61 -14.13 -11.47
C ILE A 442 -5.37 -14.18 -10.59
N ALA A 443 -4.86 -15.38 -10.30
CA ALA A 443 -3.60 -15.60 -9.60
C ALA A 443 -2.67 -16.43 -10.49
N THR A 444 -1.51 -15.88 -10.88
CA THR A 444 -0.66 -16.47 -11.91
C THR A 444 0.81 -16.12 -11.78
N ASN A 445 1.67 -17.01 -12.28
CA ASN A 445 3.09 -16.75 -12.39
C ASN A 445 3.38 -16.27 -13.82
N VAL A 446 4.09 -15.15 -13.94
CA VAL A 446 4.42 -14.51 -15.21
C VAL A 446 5.92 -14.44 -15.41
N THR A 447 6.35 -14.69 -16.64
CA THR A 447 7.69 -14.40 -17.14
C THR A 447 7.58 -13.51 -18.37
N LEU A 448 8.04 -12.27 -18.25
CA LEU A 448 8.17 -11.31 -19.34
C LEU A 448 9.65 -11.17 -19.69
N GLU A 449 10.03 -11.30 -20.96
CA GLU A 449 11.43 -11.21 -21.39
C GLU A 449 11.57 -10.37 -22.66
N ASN A 450 12.63 -9.55 -22.72
CA ASN A 450 13.08 -8.82 -23.89
C ASN A 450 14.57 -9.09 -24.16
N GLU A 451 15.19 -8.43 -25.14
CA GLU A 451 16.59 -8.68 -25.52
C GLU A 451 17.61 -8.49 -24.37
N ILE A 452 17.29 -7.66 -23.38
CA ILE A 452 18.26 -7.19 -22.36
C ILE A 452 17.88 -7.54 -20.92
N SER A 453 16.65 -7.97 -20.68
CA SER A 453 16.11 -8.17 -19.34
C SER A 453 14.99 -9.21 -19.30
N ARG A 454 14.88 -9.88 -18.16
CA ARG A 454 13.84 -10.86 -17.88
C ARG A 454 13.21 -10.54 -16.54
N LEU A 455 11.89 -10.44 -16.53
CA LEU A 455 11.07 -10.17 -15.38
C LEU A 455 10.23 -11.41 -15.06
N THR A 456 10.29 -11.89 -13.83
CA THR A 456 9.55 -13.08 -13.37
C THR A 456 8.87 -12.81 -12.04
N GLY A 457 7.65 -13.30 -11.84
CA GLY A 457 7.00 -13.21 -10.53
C GLY A 457 5.54 -13.63 -10.53
N ASP A 458 4.89 -13.40 -9.40
CA ASP A 458 3.49 -13.76 -9.13
C ASP A 458 2.60 -12.51 -9.28
N ILE A 459 1.55 -12.64 -10.08
CA ILE A 459 0.52 -11.62 -10.32
C ILE A 459 -0.78 -12.08 -9.68
N ASN A 460 -1.36 -11.22 -8.86
CA ASN A 460 -2.74 -11.31 -8.38
C ASN A 460 -3.52 -10.12 -8.93
N LEU A 461 -4.59 -10.38 -9.68
CA LEU A 461 -5.49 -9.37 -10.23
C LEU A 461 -6.90 -9.64 -9.71
N THR A 462 -7.58 -8.56 -9.33
CA THR A 462 -9.00 -8.55 -8.99
C THR A 462 -9.69 -7.45 -9.78
N ALA A 463 -10.69 -7.80 -10.56
CA ALA A 463 -11.53 -6.87 -11.28
C ALA A 463 -12.99 -7.07 -10.89
N ASN A 464 -13.74 -5.98 -10.76
CA ASN A 464 -15.15 -6.00 -10.42
C ASN A 464 -15.97 -5.42 -11.58
N ARG A 465 -17.02 -6.14 -11.96
CA ARG A 465 -18.03 -5.70 -12.94
C ARG A 465 -19.28 -5.31 -12.17
N PHE A 466 -19.80 -4.11 -12.38
CA PHE A 466 -21.01 -3.65 -11.68
C PHE A 466 -21.70 -2.52 -12.43
N VAL A 467 -22.96 -2.27 -12.07
CA VAL A 467 -23.77 -1.17 -12.63
C VAL A 467 -23.45 0.11 -11.88
N THR A 468 -22.96 1.11 -12.59
CA THR A 468 -22.69 2.44 -12.05
C THR A 468 -23.99 3.17 -11.68
N PRO A 469 -23.92 4.27 -10.93
CA PRO A 469 -25.09 5.10 -10.61
C PRO A 469 -25.74 5.75 -11.84
N PHE A 470 -25.06 5.70 -12.98
CA PHE A 470 -25.53 6.19 -14.27
C PHE A 470 -26.18 5.08 -15.11
N GLU A 471 -26.45 3.91 -14.52
CA GLU A 471 -27.01 2.73 -15.19
C GLU A 471 -26.08 2.18 -16.29
N GLU A 472 -24.79 2.50 -16.23
CA GLU A 472 -23.77 1.94 -17.14
C GLU A 472 -23.07 0.77 -16.48
N LEU A 473 -22.91 -0.34 -17.20
CA LEU A 473 -22.17 -1.50 -16.75
C LEU A 473 -20.67 -1.30 -17.02
N VAL A 474 -19.85 -1.29 -15.97
CA VAL A 474 -18.40 -1.06 -16.07
C VAL A 474 -17.61 -2.19 -15.43
N THR A 475 -16.39 -2.40 -15.92
CA THR A 475 -15.39 -3.29 -15.29
C THR A 475 -14.25 -2.43 -14.78
N VAL A 476 -13.95 -2.55 -13.49
CA VAL A 476 -12.95 -1.75 -12.78
C VAL A 476 -11.87 -2.64 -12.21
N LEU A 477 -10.61 -2.19 -12.30
CA LEU A 477 -9.50 -2.84 -11.60
C LEU A 477 -9.56 -2.55 -10.10
N ALA A 478 -10.11 -3.49 -9.34
CA ALA A 478 -10.23 -3.41 -7.89
C ALA A 478 -8.90 -3.72 -7.17
N GLY A 479 -8.09 -4.60 -7.73
CA GLY A 479 -6.84 -5.09 -7.16
C GLY A 479 -5.85 -5.51 -8.24
N PHE A 480 -4.58 -5.19 -8.06
CA PHE A 480 -3.46 -5.68 -8.86
C PHE A 480 -2.22 -5.61 -7.98
N ASP A 481 -1.55 -6.75 -7.87
CA ASP A 481 -0.37 -6.97 -7.07
C ASP A 481 0.57 -7.88 -7.85
N PHE A 482 1.79 -7.41 -8.10
CA PHE A 482 2.81 -8.14 -8.84
C PHE A 482 4.11 -8.12 -8.04
N LYS A 483 4.46 -9.28 -7.50
CA LYS A 483 5.69 -9.49 -6.74
C LYS A 483 6.65 -10.34 -7.56
N GLY A 484 7.88 -9.89 -7.73
CA GLY A 484 8.83 -10.60 -8.60
C GLY A 484 10.26 -10.12 -8.53
N GLN A 485 11.02 -10.54 -9.52
CA GLN A 485 12.41 -10.15 -9.75
C GLN A 485 12.62 -9.75 -11.22
N LEU A 486 13.42 -8.72 -11.42
CA LEU A 486 13.95 -8.29 -12.70
C LEU A 486 15.42 -8.70 -12.78
N ASP A 487 15.74 -9.63 -13.66
CA ASP A 487 17.09 -10.05 -14.01
C ASP A 487 17.57 -9.26 -15.24
N SER A 488 18.60 -8.44 -15.07
CA SER A 488 19.28 -7.74 -16.17
C SER A 488 20.77 -8.05 -16.19
N ALA A 489 21.48 -7.56 -17.21
CA ALA A 489 22.94 -7.64 -17.27
C ALA A 489 23.63 -6.91 -16.09
N SER A 490 22.93 -5.94 -15.49
CA SER A 490 23.43 -5.10 -14.40
C SER A 490 23.32 -5.82 -13.06
N GLN A 491 22.11 -6.28 -12.72
CA GLN A 491 21.81 -6.94 -11.46
C GLN A 491 20.44 -7.62 -11.47
N THR A 492 20.18 -8.42 -10.44
CA THR A 492 18.81 -8.85 -10.09
C THR A 492 18.19 -7.84 -9.12
N THR A 493 17.02 -7.32 -9.46
CA THR A 493 16.25 -6.36 -8.64
C THR A 493 14.92 -7.00 -8.24
N LEU A 494 14.69 -7.21 -6.94
CA LEU A 494 13.37 -7.64 -6.47
C LEU A 494 12.41 -6.45 -6.48
N PHE A 495 11.13 -6.70 -6.77
CA PHE A 495 10.11 -5.66 -6.79
C PHE A 495 8.75 -6.12 -6.28
N ASN A 496 7.94 -5.15 -5.88
CA ASN A 496 6.51 -5.29 -5.66
C ASN A 496 5.82 -4.11 -6.38
N LEU A 497 4.95 -4.41 -7.34
CA LEU A 497 4.21 -3.45 -8.16
C LEU A 497 2.72 -3.64 -7.89
N GLN A 498 2.05 -2.58 -7.48
CA GLN A 498 0.61 -2.54 -7.28
C GLN A 498 -0.05 -1.55 -8.22
N ALA A 499 -1.30 -1.81 -8.58
CA ALA A 499 -2.13 -0.86 -9.30
C ALA A 499 -3.58 -0.89 -8.79
N ILE A 500 -4.26 0.25 -8.85
CA ILE A 500 -5.68 0.36 -8.53
C ILE A 500 -6.29 1.54 -9.28
N GLU A 501 -7.54 1.41 -9.69
CA GLU A 501 -8.29 2.50 -10.31
C GLU A 501 -8.83 3.46 -9.25
N ALA A 502 -8.34 4.70 -9.25
CA ALA A 502 -8.69 5.66 -8.21
C ALA A 502 -10.07 6.31 -8.39
N THR A 503 -10.55 6.42 -9.64
CA THR A 503 -11.82 7.08 -9.96
C THR A 503 -12.66 6.22 -10.91
N PRO A 504 -13.27 5.14 -10.41
CA PRO A 504 -13.95 4.13 -11.25
C PRO A 504 -15.17 4.63 -12.03
N PHE A 505 -15.69 5.82 -11.69
CA PHE A 505 -16.87 6.42 -12.31
C PHE A 505 -16.56 7.51 -13.33
N ILE A 506 -15.29 7.87 -13.51
CA ILE A 506 -14.89 8.94 -14.41
C ILE A 506 -14.35 8.27 -15.68
N ASN A 507 -15.19 8.24 -16.72
CA ASN A 507 -14.83 7.69 -18.03
C ASN A 507 -13.87 8.64 -18.76
N GLU A 508 -12.58 8.57 -18.42
CA GLU A 508 -11.50 9.25 -19.13
C GLU A 508 -10.79 8.28 -20.07
N ALA A 509 -10.40 8.77 -21.26
CA ALA A 509 -9.70 7.99 -22.29
C ALA A 509 -8.33 7.41 -21.83
N THR A 510 -7.88 7.78 -20.63
CA THR A 510 -6.77 7.17 -19.92
C THR A 510 -7.31 6.63 -18.61
N GLN A 511 -7.26 5.32 -18.41
CA GLN A 511 -7.63 4.67 -17.14
C GLN A 511 -6.90 5.39 -15.98
N ASN A 512 -7.63 5.84 -14.96
CA ASN A 512 -7.11 6.58 -13.79
C ASN A 512 -6.43 5.63 -12.79
N LEU A 513 -5.47 4.85 -13.30
CA LEU A 513 -4.67 3.91 -12.53
C LEU A 513 -3.61 4.65 -11.72
N VAL A 514 -3.59 4.37 -10.43
CA VAL A 514 -2.52 4.76 -9.52
C VAL A 514 -1.63 3.55 -9.29
N PHE A 515 -0.34 3.71 -9.57
CA PHE A 515 0.65 2.67 -9.32
C PHE A 515 1.41 2.96 -8.03
N ALA A 516 1.71 1.89 -7.30
CA ALA A 516 2.66 1.90 -6.20
C ALA A 516 3.75 0.86 -6.51
N VAL A 517 5.01 1.26 -6.41
CA VAL A 517 6.17 0.43 -6.73
C VAL A 517 7.09 0.42 -5.53
N GLN A 518 7.57 -0.75 -5.14
CA GLN A 518 8.70 -0.93 -4.24
C GLN A 518 9.80 -1.71 -4.98
N LEU A 519 10.99 -1.14 -5.04
CA LEU A 519 12.18 -1.73 -5.66
C LEU A 519 13.25 -1.98 -4.59
N MET A 520 13.76 -3.20 -4.54
CA MET A 520 14.88 -3.61 -3.69
C MET A 520 16.13 -3.67 -4.57
N MET A 521 16.86 -2.56 -4.61
CA MET A 521 17.97 -2.34 -5.55
C MET A 521 19.31 -2.44 -4.80
N PRO A 522 20.03 -3.56 -4.89
CA PRO A 522 21.32 -3.70 -4.23
C PRO A 522 22.40 -2.81 -4.89
N LEU A 523 22.65 -1.62 -4.35
CA LEU A 523 23.64 -0.68 -4.89
C LEU A 523 25.07 -0.99 -4.39
N ASN A 524 26.08 -0.53 -5.13
CA ASN A 524 27.47 -0.65 -4.71
C ASN A 524 27.77 0.05 -3.38
N GLY A 525 28.02 -0.72 -2.32
CA GLY A 525 28.22 -0.19 -0.96
C GLY A 525 26.93 0.03 -0.15
N ALA A 526 25.77 -0.34 -0.71
CA ALA A 526 24.46 -0.24 -0.09
C ALA A 526 23.52 -1.33 -0.63
N LYS A 527 23.84 -2.59 -0.26
CA LYS A 527 23.16 -3.79 -0.77
C LYS A 527 21.70 -3.92 -0.35
N ASP A 528 21.32 -3.22 0.70
CA ASP A 528 19.99 -3.22 1.33
C ASP A 528 19.19 -1.94 1.01
N PHE A 529 19.58 -1.22 -0.05
CA PHE A 529 18.86 -0.03 -0.49
C PHE A 529 17.50 -0.41 -1.08
N GLN A 530 16.45 0.26 -0.61
CA GLN A 530 15.10 0.12 -1.16
C GLN A 530 14.52 1.49 -1.50
N LEU A 531 13.70 1.52 -2.54
CA LEU A 531 12.94 2.68 -2.99
C LEU A 531 11.49 2.29 -3.15
N ALA A 532 10.58 3.07 -2.57
CA ALA A 532 9.16 3.00 -2.92
C ALA A 532 8.66 4.33 -3.49
N TYR A 533 7.73 4.22 -4.43
CA TYR A 533 7.19 5.32 -5.22
C TYR A 533 5.71 5.09 -5.50
N VAL A 534 4.90 6.12 -5.29
CA VAL A 534 3.48 6.13 -5.67
C VAL A 534 3.27 7.20 -6.74
N GLY A 535 2.71 6.82 -7.88
CA GLY A 535 2.45 7.73 -9.00
C GLY A 535 2.47 7.04 -10.37
N ASN A 536 2.75 7.81 -11.42
CA ASN A 536 2.80 7.29 -12.79
C ASN A 536 4.16 6.63 -13.07
N LEU A 537 4.18 5.38 -13.57
CA LEU A 537 5.39 4.61 -13.87
C LEU A 537 6.32 5.29 -14.87
N ASN A 538 5.78 5.99 -15.88
CA ASN A 538 6.60 6.71 -16.87
C ASN A 538 7.45 7.83 -16.26
N ARG A 539 7.09 8.27 -15.04
CA ARG A 539 7.77 9.30 -14.26
C ARG A 539 8.62 8.72 -13.10
N LEU A 540 8.67 7.40 -12.94
CA LEU A 540 9.56 6.74 -11.97
C LEU A 540 11.02 7.14 -12.23
N ALA A 541 11.38 7.15 -13.52
CA ALA A 541 12.62 7.69 -14.03
C ALA A 541 12.55 9.22 -14.23
N GLU A 542 11.77 10.02 -13.50
CA GLU A 542 11.76 11.50 -13.60
C GLU A 542 11.02 12.16 -12.40
N ILE A 543 11.42 11.82 -11.16
CA ILE A 543 10.74 12.27 -9.94
C ILE A 543 11.07 13.75 -9.62
N ASN A 544 10.25 14.63 -10.17
CA ASN A 544 10.28 16.08 -9.94
C ASN A 544 9.15 16.55 -9.02
N ASN A 545 8.07 15.78 -8.93
CA ASN A 545 6.91 16.02 -8.06
C ASN A 545 6.39 14.65 -7.61
N ALA A 546 6.91 14.13 -6.50
CA ALA A 546 6.45 12.83 -5.99
C ALA A 546 6.66 12.70 -4.48
N LYS A 547 5.95 11.73 -3.92
CA LYS A 547 6.27 11.13 -2.63
C LYS A 547 7.07 9.87 -2.89
N ILE A 548 8.22 9.75 -2.25
CA ILE A 548 9.05 8.54 -2.28
C ILE A 548 9.40 8.14 -0.86
N ALA A 549 9.61 6.84 -0.65
CA ALA A 549 10.22 6.33 0.55
C ALA A 549 11.54 5.66 0.20
N LEU A 550 12.56 5.85 1.03
CA LEU A 550 13.88 5.24 0.88
C LEU A 550 14.25 4.50 2.15
N ARG A 551 14.88 3.33 2.02
CA ARG A 551 15.42 2.57 3.16
C ARG A 551 16.86 2.16 2.91
N LEU A 552 17.67 2.23 3.97
CA LEU A 552 19.04 1.72 4.00
C LEU A 552 19.47 1.47 5.45
N LYS A 553 20.08 0.32 5.75
CA LYS A 553 20.63 -0.07 7.07
C LYS A 553 19.65 0.16 8.22
N ASN A 554 18.42 -0.31 8.07
CA ASN A 554 17.33 -0.14 9.04
C ASN A 554 17.00 1.32 9.37
N ARG A 555 17.20 2.23 8.41
CA ARG A 555 16.75 3.61 8.48
C ARG A 555 15.81 3.86 7.31
N ALA A 556 14.66 4.47 7.57
CA ALA A 556 13.66 4.80 6.56
C ALA A 556 13.48 6.32 6.50
N LEU A 557 13.32 6.85 5.27
CA LEU A 557 13.04 8.25 5.00
C LEU A 557 11.83 8.36 4.08
N GLU A 558 10.85 9.17 4.45
CA GLU A 558 9.76 9.57 3.56
C GLU A 558 10.05 10.97 3.03
N ILE A 559 10.03 11.14 1.71
CA ILE A 559 10.43 12.37 1.03
C ILE A 559 9.29 12.83 0.14
N ASN A 560 8.75 14.01 0.44
CA ASN A 560 7.81 14.71 -0.42
C ASN A 560 8.57 15.81 -1.17
N LEU A 561 8.79 15.59 -2.45
CA LEU A 561 9.51 16.51 -3.33
C LEU A 561 8.54 17.23 -4.25
N ARG A 562 8.67 18.56 -4.30
CA ARG A 562 7.99 19.41 -5.27
C ARG A 562 8.99 20.35 -5.93
N THR A 563 8.96 20.40 -7.26
CA THR A 563 9.78 21.32 -8.06
C THR A 563 8.91 22.17 -8.97
N VAL A 564 9.16 23.49 -8.95
CA VAL A 564 8.46 24.47 -9.78
C VAL A 564 9.50 25.40 -10.41
N GLY A 565 9.80 25.18 -11.69
CA GLY A 565 10.92 25.85 -12.37
C GLY A 565 12.25 25.45 -11.73
N ASN A 566 13.00 26.45 -11.22
CA ASN A 566 14.26 26.23 -10.50
C ASN A 566 14.09 26.22 -8.96
N ASN A 567 12.85 26.25 -8.46
CA ASN A 567 12.58 26.23 -7.04
C ASN A 567 12.28 24.80 -6.59
N ILE A 568 12.78 24.45 -5.42
CA ILE A 568 12.61 23.13 -4.83
C ILE A 568 12.02 23.28 -3.45
N ASN A 569 11.07 22.43 -3.15
CA ASN A 569 10.52 22.24 -1.82
C ASN A 569 10.58 20.74 -1.52
N ALA A 570 11.30 20.37 -0.47
CA ALA A 570 11.46 18.99 -0.04
C ALA A 570 11.13 18.89 1.46
N VAL A 571 10.19 18.03 1.80
CA VAL A 571 9.92 17.65 3.19
C VAL A 571 10.41 16.22 3.38
N ILE A 572 11.38 16.02 4.25
CA ILE A 572 12.00 14.72 4.55
C ILE A 572 11.65 14.34 5.98
N LYS A 573 10.88 13.27 6.16
CA LYS A 573 10.54 12.71 7.47
C LYS A 573 11.45 11.53 7.78
N GLY A 574 11.84 11.39 9.05
CA GLY A 574 12.56 10.23 9.56
C GLY A 574 12.02 9.80 10.93
N ALA A 575 12.78 8.94 11.60
CA ALA A 575 12.35 8.25 12.80
C ALA A 575 11.82 9.19 13.90
N GLN A 576 10.84 8.68 14.66
CA GLN A 576 10.31 9.30 15.88
C GLN A 576 9.78 10.73 15.71
N GLY A 577 9.32 11.08 14.50
CA GLY A 577 8.72 12.39 14.23
C GLY A 577 9.71 13.52 13.99
N ARG A 578 10.95 13.20 13.63
CA ARG A 578 11.90 14.17 13.11
C ARG A 578 11.61 14.44 11.65
N TRP A 579 11.64 15.70 11.25
CA TRP A 579 11.49 16.05 9.84
C TRP A 579 12.24 17.32 9.46
N LEU A 580 12.55 17.45 8.19
CA LEU A 580 13.36 18.50 7.60
C LEU A 580 12.59 19.14 6.44
N ASP A 581 12.34 20.45 6.52
CA ASP A 581 11.78 21.27 5.45
C ASP A 581 12.90 22.02 4.74
N VAL A 582 13.12 21.73 3.45
CA VAL A 582 14.13 22.39 2.63
C VAL A 582 13.45 23.10 1.46
N LYS A 583 13.54 24.43 1.47
CA LYS A 583 13.08 25.29 0.39
C LYS A 583 14.25 25.99 -0.26
N GLN A 584 14.43 25.75 -1.55
CA GLN A 584 15.44 26.40 -2.36
C GLN A 584 14.82 27.32 -3.41
N LYS A 585 15.34 28.54 -3.46
CA LYS A 585 15.05 29.53 -4.50
C LYS A 585 16.36 30.11 -5.04
N GLY A 586 16.82 29.61 -6.18
CA GLY A 586 18.14 29.95 -6.72
C GLY A 586 19.25 29.45 -5.82
N ARG A 587 20.07 30.35 -5.25
CA ARG A 587 21.16 30.00 -4.29
C ARG A 587 20.75 30.13 -2.82
N ASN A 588 19.51 30.55 -2.56
CA ASN A 588 19.03 30.76 -1.20
C ASN A 588 18.32 29.50 -0.71
N TYR A 589 18.62 29.10 0.52
CA TYR A 589 17.97 28.00 1.23
C TYR A 589 17.27 28.55 2.46
N SER A 590 16.14 27.94 2.77
CA SER A 590 15.27 28.30 3.88
C SER A 590 14.48 27.07 4.31
N GLY A 591 13.85 27.15 5.48
CA GLY A 591 13.13 26.03 6.10
C GLY A 591 13.72 25.72 7.46
N GLY A 592 13.52 24.51 7.95
CA GLY A 592 13.92 24.15 9.31
C GLY A 592 14.08 22.65 9.51
N LEU A 593 14.84 22.31 10.53
CA LEU A 593 14.85 20.97 11.13
C LEU A 593 13.89 20.98 12.32
N TYR A 594 13.03 19.98 12.40
CA TYR A 594 11.92 19.89 13.35
C TYR A 594 11.93 18.56 14.09
N PHE A 595 11.40 18.58 15.31
CA PHE A 595 10.97 17.39 16.05
C PHE A 595 9.52 17.63 16.47
N GLY A 596 8.59 16.87 15.88
CA GLY A 596 7.17 17.15 15.95
C GLY A 596 6.90 18.54 15.39
N ASP A 597 6.20 19.40 16.12
CA ASP A 597 5.93 20.78 15.68
C ASP A 597 7.00 21.79 16.14
N THR A 598 8.01 21.35 16.89
CA THR A 598 9.06 22.25 17.39
C THR A 598 10.22 22.35 16.40
N GLN A 599 10.49 23.56 15.92
CA GLN A 599 11.68 23.85 15.14
C GLN A 599 12.91 23.85 16.05
N ILE A 600 13.89 22.99 15.75
CA ILE A 600 15.11 22.83 16.54
C ILE A 600 16.35 23.46 15.88
N ALA A 601 16.30 23.74 14.57
CA ALA A 601 17.36 24.44 13.84
C ALA A 601 16.86 25.03 12.52
N ASP A 602 17.64 25.94 11.91
CA ASP A 602 17.31 26.62 10.66
C ASP A 602 18.02 25.99 9.46
N VAL A 603 17.31 25.83 8.34
CA VAL A 603 17.95 25.50 7.05
C VAL A 603 18.45 26.79 6.42
N THR A 604 19.75 26.83 6.14
CA THR A 604 20.41 28.00 5.55
C THR A 604 21.56 27.59 4.64
N ALA A 605 22.26 28.57 4.06
CA ALA A 605 23.54 28.33 3.41
C ALA A 605 24.64 29.23 3.98
N VAL A 606 25.76 28.60 4.36
CA VAL A 606 26.97 29.29 4.80
C VAL A 606 28.00 29.19 3.68
N ARG A 607 28.45 30.35 3.16
CA ARG A 607 29.40 30.44 2.03
C ARG A 607 28.96 29.65 0.79
N GLY A 608 27.65 29.55 0.56
CA GLY A 608 27.06 28.81 -0.55
C GLY A 608 26.94 27.31 -0.33
N VAL A 609 27.27 26.79 0.87
CA VAL A 609 27.04 25.40 1.26
C VAL A 609 25.74 25.33 2.05
N PRO A 610 24.72 24.58 1.59
CA PRO A 610 23.50 24.40 2.36
C PRO A 610 23.73 23.48 3.55
N GLY A 611 23.06 23.80 4.65
CA GLY A 611 23.19 23.08 5.90
C GLY A 611 22.18 23.54 6.93
N ILE A 612 22.35 23.02 8.13
CA ILE A 612 21.53 23.27 9.30
C ILE A 612 22.34 24.14 10.25
N LEU A 613 21.80 25.30 10.59
CA LEU A 613 22.35 26.19 11.62
C LEU A 613 21.56 25.97 12.92
N PHE A 614 22.22 25.41 13.91
CA PHE A 614 21.66 25.21 15.24
C PHE A 614 21.69 26.53 16.04
N PRO A 615 20.81 26.68 17.05
CA PRO A 615 20.75 27.88 17.89
C PRO A 615 22.05 28.20 18.65
N ASP A 616 22.89 27.20 18.88
CA ASP A 616 24.24 27.33 19.49
C ASP A 616 25.29 27.88 18.50
N GLY A 617 24.92 28.10 17.24
CA GLY A 617 25.81 28.56 16.17
C GLY A 617 26.56 27.44 15.45
N THR A 618 26.35 26.18 15.84
CA THR A 618 26.90 25.01 15.13
C THR A 618 26.27 24.91 13.75
N PHE A 619 27.09 24.73 12.72
CA PHE A 619 26.61 24.53 11.35
C PHE A 619 26.95 23.12 10.88
N GLU A 620 25.93 22.37 10.50
CA GLU A 620 26.05 21.03 9.92
C GLU A 620 25.69 21.07 8.43
N SER A 621 26.64 20.68 7.59
CA SER A 621 26.38 20.49 6.16
C SER A 621 25.35 19.37 5.96
N LEU A 622 24.41 19.55 5.04
CA LEU A 622 23.53 18.46 4.59
C LEU A 622 24.27 17.36 3.82
N PHE A 623 25.57 17.58 3.54
CA PHE A 623 26.49 16.68 2.82
C PHE A 623 27.67 16.26 3.65
#